data_AF-A0A0W0SB35-F1
#
_entry.id   AF-A0A0W0SB35-F1
#
_cell.length_a   1.000
_cell.length_b   1.000
_cell.length_c   1.000
_cell.angle_alpha   90.00
_cell.angle_beta   90.00
_cell.angle_gamma   90.00
#
_symmetry.space_group_name_H-M   'P 1'
#
loop_
_entity.id
_entity.type
_entity.pdbx_description
1 polymer ?
#
loop_
_entity_poly.entity_id
_entity_poly.type
_entity_poly.pdbx_seq_one_letter_code
_entity_poly.pdbx_strand_id
1 'polypeptide(L)'
;MLYNIHFLRLYAIIFLVIYDRHYFFSLCYKKGSGLTTELVPFYFNQECLYWALLIIFATYLILLFMTELARYVSSLILGINKMGFIANITMVILVAYLLHFLRLFSLVT
;
A
#
# COMPACT_ATOMS: atom_id res chain seq x y z
N MET A 1 -7.41 -7.61 21.97
CA MET A 1 -8.11 -6.77 20.95
C MET A 1 -7.24 -6.65 19.68
N LEU A 2 -7.03 -7.76 18.95
CA LEU A 2 -6.30 -7.77 17.66
C LEU A 2 -7.23 -7.63 16.44
N TYR A 3 -8.53 -7.46 16.69
CA TYR A 3 -9.60 -7.53 15.69
C TYR A 3 -10.13 -6.15 15.23
N ASN A 4 -9.37 -5.08 15.47
CA ASN A 4 -9.77 -3.75 15.00
C ASN A 4 -9.35 -3.56 13.54
N ILE A 5 -10.19 -2.93 12.73
CA ILE A 5 -9.93 -2.68 11.30
C ILE A 5 -8.59 -1.96 11.07
N HIS A 6 -8.17 -1.13 12.03
CA HIS A 6 -6.86 -0.47 12.03
C HIS A 6 -5.68 -1.45 12.09
N PHE A 7 -5.77 -2.52 12.89
CA PHE A 7 -4.74 -3.56 12.92
C PHE A 7 -4.71 -4.31 11.60
N LEU A 8 -5.87 -4.60 11.01
CA LEU A 8 -5.95 -5.29 9.72
C LEU A 8 -5.30 -4.49 8.59
N ARG A 9 -5.51 -3.17 8.58
CA ARG A 9 -4.84 -2.25 7.66
C ARG A 9 -3.32 -2.24 7.84
N LEU A 10 -2.86 -2.26 9.09
CA LEU A 10 -1.43 -2.30 9.41
C LEU A 10 -0.79 -3.63 8.98
N TYR A 11 -1.46 -4.76 9.18
CA TYR A 11 -0.99 -6.03 8.63
C TYR A 11 -0.95 -6.00 7.11
N ALA A 12 -1.99 -5.50 6.44
CA ALA A 12 -2.03 -5.40 4.99
C ALA A 12 -0.86 -4.59 4.43
N ILE A 13 -0.48 -3.48 5.07
CA ILE A 13 0.65 -2.68 4.60
C ILE A 13 2.00 -3.37 4.84
N ILE A 14 2.17 -4.05 5.97
CA ILE A 14 3.38 -4.83 6.24
C ILE A 14 3.54 -5.93 5.17
N PHE A 15 2.45 -6.63 4.86
CA PHE A 15 2.43 -7.65 3.81
C PHE A 15 2.78 -7.06 2.44
N LEU A 16 2.16 -5.93 2.05
CA LEU A 16 2.49 -5.23 0.80
C LEU A 16 3.97 -4.85 0.74
N VAL A 17 4.55 -4.32 1.82
CA VAL A 17 5.97 -3.93 1.86
C VAL A 17 6.90 -5.14 1.70
N ILE A 18 6.57 -6.28 2.31
CA ILE A 18 7.38 -7.51 2.23
C ILE A 18 7.31 -8.10 0.81
N TYR A 19 6.12 -8.25 0.25
CA TYR A 19 5.92 -8.88 -1.06
C TYR A 19 6.35 -7.97 -2.22
N ASP A 20 6.13 -6.66 -2.10
CA ASP A 20 6.51 -5.67 -3.11
C ASP A 20 7.72 -4.83 -2.70
N ARG A 21 8.71 -5.43 -2.03
CA ARG A 21 9.92 -4.72 -1.61
C ARG A 21 10.58 -3.94 -2.77
N HIS A 22 10.58 -4.50 -3.97
CA HIS A 22 11.19 -3.87 -5.14
C HIS A 22 10.44 -2.62 -5.61
N TYR A 23 9.15 -2.51 -5.30
CA TYR A 23 8.33 -1.35 -5.60
C TYR A 23 8.59 -0.22 -4.60
N PHE A 24 8.50 -0.51 -3.29
CA PHE A 24 8.70 0.48 -2.24
C PHE A 24 10.15 0.98 -2.17
N PHE A 25 11.11 0.11 -2.50
CA PHE A 25 12.53 0.45 -2.52
C PHE A 25 13.08 0.61 -3.95
N SER A 26 12.23 0.83 -4.95
CA SER A 26 12.67 0.99 -6.36
C SER A 26 13.74 2.07 -6.53
N LEU A 27 13.65 3.16 -5.75
CA LEU A 27 14.62 4.25 -5.75
C LEU A 27 15.97 3.87 -5.08
N CYS A 28 16.02 2.81 -4.25
CA CYS A 28 17.28 2.27 -3.70
C CYS A 28 18.08 1.47 -4.74
N TYR A 29 17.48 1.14 -5.89
CA TYR A 29 18.13 0.48 -7.02
C TYR A 29 18.57 1.45 -8.11
N LYS A 30 18.31 2.76 -7.95
CA LYS A 30 18.67 3.80 -8.91
C LYS A 30 19.71 4.74 -8.28
N LYS A 31 20.75 5.06 -9.04
CA LYS A 31 21.76 6.06 -8.67
C LYS A 31 21.83 7.12 -9.76
N GLY A 32 21.87 8.40 -9.37
CA GLY A 32 21.76 9.52 -10.32
C GLY A 32 20.30 9.93 -10.58
N SER A 33 20.10 11.00 -11.35
CA SER A 33 18.78 11.53 -11.69
C SER A 33 18.73 11.91 -13.18
N GLY A 34 17.58 11.66 -13.83
CA GLY A 34 17.40 11.99 -15.24
C GLY A 34 18.29 11.14 -16.18
N LEU A 35 19.10 11.79 -17.01
CA LEU A 35 19.93 11.14 -18.03
C LEU A 35 21.12 10.33 -17.47
N THR A 36 21.46 10.51 -16.19
CA THR A 36 22.56 9.78 -15.53
C THR A 36 22.08 8.66 -14.61
N THR A 37 20.82 8.23 -14.77
CA THR A 37 20.24 7.19 -13.92
C THR A 37 20.84 5.83 -14.26
N GLU A 38 21.63 5.28 -13.34
CA GLU A 38 22.20 3.93 -13.42
C GLU A 38 21.47 2.97 -12.48
N LEU A 39 21.22 1.75 -12.96
CA LEU A 39 20.71 0.67 -12.13
C LEU A 39 21.88 0.01 -11.38
N VAL A 40 21.85 0.10 -10.07
CA VAL A 40 22.90 -0.42 -9.19
C VAL A 40 22.36 -1.50 -8.25
N PRO A 41 23.23 -2.39 -7.74
CA PRO A 41 22.85 -3.27 -6.63
C PRO A 41 22.34 -2.43 -5.46
N PHE A 42 21.37 -2.98 -4.71
CA PHE A 42 20.63 -2.31 -3.64
C PHE A 42 21.55 -1.45 -2.77
N TYR A 43 21.35 -0.13 -2.79
CA TYR A 43 22.12 0.82 -2.00
C TYR A 43 21.20 1.62 -1.08
N PHE A 44 21.44 1.50 0.22
CA PHE A 44 20.64 2.17 1.23
C PHE A 44 21.18 3.57 1.48
N ASN A 45 20.56 4.58 0.89
CA ASN A 45 20.86 6.00 1.13
C ASN A 45 19.71 6.70 1.87
N GLN A 46 20.01 7.81 2.54
CA GLN A 46 19.05 8.61 3.28
C GLN A 46 17.89 9.09 2.38
N GLU A 47 18.18 9.50 1.14
CA GLU A 47 17.15 9.86 0.16
C GLU A 47 16.21 8.69 -0.16
N CYS A 48 16.74 7.48 -0.36
CA CYS A 48 15.90 6.32 -0.60
C CYS A 48 15.00 6.03 0.61
N LEU A 49 15.51 6.16 1.84
CA LEU A 49 14.71 5.95 3.03
C LEU A 49 13.53 6.93 3.12
N TYR A 50 13.77 8.22 2.84
CA TYR A 50 12.70 9.22 2.81
C TYR A 50 11.65 8.91 1.75
N TRP A 51 12.07 8.55 0.54
CA TRP A 51 11.14 8.20 -0.53
C TRP A 51 10.37 6.92 -0.24
N ALA A 52 11.02 5.88 0.28
CA ALA A 52 10.36 4.65 0.68
C ALA A 52 9.31 4.90 1.77
N LEU A 53 9.65 5.69 2.80
CA LEU A 53 8.71 6.10 3.84
C LEU A 53 7.53 6.91 3.27
N LEU A 54 7.80 7.84 2.34
CA LEU A 54 6.75 8.61 1.69
C LEU A 54 5.79 7.72 0.89
N ILE A 55 6.31 6.76 0.11
CA ILE A 55 5.49 5.82 -0.67
C ILE A 55 4.70 4.89 0.26
N ILE A 56 5.30 4.40 1.34
CA ILE A 56 4.60 3.60 2.35
C ILE A 56 3.46 4.40 2.97
N PHE A 57 3.73 5.66 3.37
CA PHE A 57 2.72 6.52 3.96
C PHE A 57 1.59 6.85 2.96
N ALA A 58 1.93 7.17 1.71
CA ALA A 58 0.94 7.40 0.66
C ALA A 58 0.08 6.15 0.40
N THR A 59 0.71 4.98 0.33
CA THR A 59 -0.01 3.70 0.17
C THR A 59 -0.93 3.41 1.35
N TYR A 60 -0.50 3.74 2.58
CA TYR A 60 -1.36 3.64 3.76
C TYR A 60 -2.60 4.52 3.66
N LEU A 61 -2.42 5.79 3.28
CA LEU A 61 -3.53 6.72 3.09
C LEU A 61 -4.50 6.22 2.02
N ILE A 62 -3.99 5.74 0.88
CA ILE A 62 -4.84 5.17 -0.17
C ILE A 62 -5.60 3.96 0.34
N LEU A 63 -4.95 3.03 1.04
CA LEU A 63 -5.61 1.87 1.64
C LEU A 63 -6.72 2.31 2.61
N LEU A 64 -6.47 3.35 3.41
CA LEU A 64 -7.45 3.91 4.34
C LEU A 64 -8.66 4.50 3.60
N PHE A 65 -8.43 5.37 2.62
CA PHE A 65 -9.50 5.98 1.83
C PHE A 65 -10.31 4.95 1.05
N MET A 66 -9.64 4.03 0.36
CA MET A 66 -10.32 3.00 -0.44
C MET A 66 -11.11 2.02 0.41
N THR A 67 -10.63 1.66 1.60
CA THR A 67 -11.38 0.77 2.49
C THR A 67 -12.57 1.47 3.14
N GLU A 68 -12.48 2.75 3.51
CA GLU A 68 -13.67 3.49 3.97
C GLU A 68 -14.66 3.74 2.83
N LEU A 69 -14.20 4.05 1.62
CA LEU A 69 -15.05 4.19 0.44
C LEU A 69 -15.77 2.88 0.15
N ALA A 70 -15.06 1.75 0.16
CA ALA A 70 -15.65 0.43 -0.04
C ALA A 70 -16.71 0.12 1.02
N ARG A 71 -16.46 0.45 2.29
CA ARG A 71 -17.45 0.32 3.39
C ARG A 71 -18.66 1.23 3.17
N TYR A 72 -18.46 2.48 2.77
CA TYR A 72 -19.55 3.40 2.51
C TYR A 72 -20.43 2.92 1.34
N VAL A 73 -19.81 2.53 0.23
CA VAL A 73 -20.51 2.00 -0.94
C VAL A 73 -21.27 0.73 -0.59
N SER A 74 -20.65 -0.21 0.12
CA SER A 74 -21.33 -1.44 0.51
C SER A 74 -22.44 -1.22 1.54
N SER A 75 -22.35 -0.20 2.41
CA SER A 75 -23.43 0.13 3.34
C SER A 75 -24.61 0.73 2.61
N LEU A 76 -24.34 1.53 1.58
CA LEU A 76 -25.35 2.16 0.73
C LEU A 76 -26.08 1.13 -0.14
N ILE A 77 -25.36 0.15 -0.70
CA ILE A 77 -25.93 -0.94 -1.50
C ILE A 77 -26.76 -1.90 -0.63
N LEU A 78 -26.22 -2.33 0.52
CA LEU A 78 -26.88 -3.32 1.37
C LEU A 78 -27.93 -2.71 2.31
N GLY A 79 -27.91 -1.38 2.50
CA GLY A 79 -28.76 -0.68 3.47
C GLY A 79 -28.40 -1.00 4.94
N ILE A 80 -27.22 -1.60 5.19
CA ILE A 80 -26.79 -2.05 6.52
C ILE A 80 -25.67 -1.15 7.03
N ASN A 81 -25.89 -0.49 8.17
CA ASN A 81 -24.91 0.40 8.81
C ASN A 81 -23.77 -0.33 9.53
N LYS A 82 -23.93 -1.61 9.86
CA LYS A 82 -22.93 -2.41 10.58
C LYS A 82 -22.46 -3.59 9.74
N MET A 83 -21.28 -3.47 9.14
CA MET A 83 -20.63 -4.59 8.47
C MET A 83 -19.98 -5.53 9.47
N GLY A 84 -20.26 -6.82 9.28
CA GLY A 84 -19.63 -7.88 10.05
C GLY A 84 -18.11 -7.90 9.86
N PHE A 85 -17.42 -8.48 10.84
CA PHE A 85 -15.96 -8.57 10.86
C PHE A 85 -15.38 -9.22 9.60
N ILE A 86 -16.01 -10.28 9.10
CA ILE A 86 -15.60 -10.98 7.87
C ILE A 86 -15.64 -10.05 6.66
N ALA A 87 -16.68 -9.24 6.52
CA ALA A 87 -16.79 -8.31 5.39
C ALA A 87 -15.68 -7.24 5.41
N ASN A 88 -15.31 -6.74 6.59
CA ASN A 88 -14.18 -5.82 6.72
C ASN A 88 -12.84 -6.48 6.35
N ILE A 89 -12.64 -7.75 6.73
CA ILE A 89 -11.46 -8.52 6.31
C ILE A 89 -11.41 -8.64 4.79
N THR A 90 -12.50 -9.10 4.17
CA THR A 90 -12.56 -9.30 2.73
C THR A 90 -12.32 -7.99 1.98
N MET A 91 -12.88 -6.86 2.45
CA MET A 91 -12.63 -5.55 1.84
C MET A 91 -11.18 -5.12 1.93
N VAL A 92 -10.53 -5.27 3.09
CA VAL A 92 -9.10 -4.91 3.24
C VAL A 92 -8.23 -5.77 2.34
N ILE A 93 -8.49 -7.10 2.28
CA ILE A 93 -7.75 -8.01 1.40
C ILE A 93 -7.95 -7.62 -0.07
N LEU A 94 -9.18 -7.33 -0.49
CA LEU A 94 -9.50 -7.03 -1.87
C LEU A 94 -8.89 -5.69 -2.31
N VAL A 95 -8.92 -4.67 -1.46
CA VAL A 95 -8.26 -3.38 -1.71
C VAL A 95 -6.74 -3.52 -1.72
N ALA A 96 -6.15 -4.27 -0.78
CA ALA A 96 -4.71 -4.53 -0.76
C ALA A 96 -4.25 -5.29 -2.01
N TYR A 97 -5.02 -6.28 -2.45
CA TYR A 97 -4.75 -7.04 -3.67
C TYR A 97 -4.86 -6.15 -4.92
N LEU A 98 -5.85 -5.26 -4.96
CA LEU A 98 -5.99 -4.29 -6.03
C LEU A 98 -4.77 -3.35 -6.10
N LEU A 99 -4.28 -2.88 -4.94
CA LEU A 99 -3.07 -2.06 -4.85
C LEU A 99 -1.82 -2.81 -5.31
N HIS A 100 -1.68 -4.08 -4.93
CA HIS A 100 -0.60 -4.97 -5.39
C HIS A 100 -0.61 -5.09 -6.93
N PHE A 101 -1.78 -5.31 -7.53
CA PHE A 101 -1.90 -5.46 -8.98
C PHE A 101 -1.69 -4.15 -9.74
N LEU A 102 -2.27 -3.04 -9.25
CA LEU A 102 -2.17 -1.74 -9.91
C LEU A 102 -0.75 -1.18 -9.92
N ARG A 103 0.07 -1.53 -8.91
CA ARG A 103 1.41 -0.95 -8.71
C ARG A 103 1.42 0.56 -8.98
N LEU A 104 0.50 1.30 -8.34
CA LEU A 104 0.20 2.73 -8.62
C LEU A 104 1.43 3.67 -8.64
N PHE A 105 2.50 3.31 -7.93
CA PHE A 105 3.76 4.05 -7.83
C PHE A 105 4.94 3.29 -8.46
N SER A 106 4.69 2.39 -9.43
CA SER A 106 5.75 1.72 -10.17
C SER A 106 6.39 2.77 -11.08
N LEU A 107 7.36 3.51 -10.54
CA LEU A 107 8.23 4.41 -11.29
C LEU A 107 9.24 3.65 -12.19
N VAL A 108 9.00 2.35 -12.40
CA VAL A 108 9.74 1.49 -13.31
C VAL A 108 8.73 0.87 -14.28
N THR A 109 8.64 1.49 -15.45
CA THR A 109 8.56 0.76 -16.72
C THR A 109 9.96 0.72 -17.30
#